data_AF-A0A6J3LT72-F1
#
_entry.id   AF-A0A6J3LT72-F1
#
_cell.length_a   1.000
_cell.length_b   1.000
_cell.length_c   1.000
_cell.angle_alpha   90.00
_cell.angle_beta   90.00
_cell.angle_gamma   90.00
#
_symmetry.space_group_name_H-M   'P 1'
#
loop_
_entity.id
_entity.type
_entity.pdbx_description
1 polymer ?
#
loop_
_entity_poly.entity_id
_entity_poly.type
_entity_poly.pdbx_seq_one_letter_code
_entity_poly.pdbx_strand_id
1 'polypeptide(L)'
;METDVEFFSELKKAYLGNRGILRTCFSMWRYDHCEFFRFHKYGIDQSEPVRVDFPLDADLTYDFTPRPIDFRPPSGPIPKSQFHAHFYNPHSNNRTWRSFCLDRIAPELLKNEHLKSLPKRRQVIVQDSKREIFWGIYAREKRCFGWVLTYGVVCNFPGLLFFFLWIFEWQHASDLQNASVPVQLSLSLTICYAALLYESRERL
;
A
#
# COMPACT_ATOMS: atom_id res chain seq x y z
N MET A 1 -16.79 -8.02 13.62
CA MET A 1 -16.06 -6.77 13.37
C MET A 1 -17.07 -5.64 13.46
N GLU A 2 -17.12 -4.97 14.60
CA GLU A 2 -18.15 -3.98 14.89
C GLU A 2 -17.73 -2.54 14.55
N THR A 3 -16.43 -2.28 14.34
CA THR A 3 -15.95 -0.92 14.00
C THR A 3 -14.96 -0.90 12.83
N ASP A 4 -15.00 0.18 12.04
CA ASP A 4 -14.06 0.43 10.93
C ASP A 4 -12.61 0.43 11.42
N VAL A 5 -12.38 0.94 12.64
CA VAL A 5 -11.05 1.02 13.27
C VAL A 5 -10.44 -0.36 13.48
N GLU A 6 -11.20 -1.29 14.06
CA GLU A 6 -10.73 -2.67 14.28
C GLU A 6 -10.40 -3.35 12.96
N PHE A 7 -11.27 -3.21 11.96
CA PHE A 7 -11.02 -3.77 10.64
C PHE A 7 -9.75 -3.24 9.99
N PHE A 8 -9.54 -1.93 9.96
CA PHE A 8 -8.33 -1.36 9.35
C PHE A 8 -7.06 -1.71 10.13
N SER A 9 -7.15 -1.84 11.46
CA SER A 9 -6.05 -2.31 12.30
C SER A 9 -5.68 -3.76 11.99
N GLU A 10 -6.68 -4.65 11.92
CA GLU A 10 -6.48 -6.04 11.53
C GLU A 10 -5.99 -6.18 10.09
N LEU A 11 -6.55 -5.41 9.16
CA LEU A 11 -6.13 -5.37 7.76
C LEU A 11 -4.65 -4.97 7.65
N LYS A 12 -4.23 -3.96 8.42
CA LYS A 12 -2.82 -3.54 8.49
C LYS A 12 -1.94 -4.63 9.08
N LYS A 13 -2.36 -5.26 10.16
CA LYS A 13 -1.62 -6.36 10.78
C LYS A 13 -1.47 -7.55 9.83
N ALA A 14 -2.55 -7.95 9.15
CA ALA A 14 -2.55 -9.04 8.17
C ALA A 14 -1.69 -8.71 6.95
N TYR A 15 -1.80 -7.49 6.41
CA TYR A 15 -1.00 -7.04 5.28
C TYR A 15 0.50 -7.04 5.61
N LEU A 16 0.89 -6.44 6.74
CA LEU A 16 2.29 -6.40 7.18
C LEU A 16 2.83 -7.79 7.52
N GLY A 17 2.01 -8.64 8.15
CA GLY A 17 2.35 -10.02 8.46
C GLY A 17 2.63 -10.86 7.21
N ASN A 18 1.73 -10.80 6.21
CA ASN A 18 1.88 -11.54 4.96
C ASN A 18 3.03 -11.01 4.09
N ARG A 19 3.32 -9.71 4.18
CA ARG A 19 4.40 -9.09 3.42
C ARG A 19 5.78 -9.42 3.96
N GLY A 20 5.89 -9.55 5.28
CA GLY A 20 7.15 -9.76 5.97
C GLY A 20 7.96 -8.47 6.17
N ILE A 21 8.86 -8.49 7.15
CA ILE A 21 9.62 -7.31 7.60
C ILE A 21 10.53 -6.78 6.49
N LEU A 22 11.28 -7.66 5.80
CA LEU A 22 12.23 -7.24 4.76
C LEU A 22 11.55 -6.52 3.60
N ARG A 23 10.47 -7.08 3.06
CA ARG A 23 9.70 -6.42 1.99
C ARG A 23 9.00 -5.17 2.52
N THR A 24 8.59 -5.12 3.78
CA THR A 24 7.99 -3.90 4.35
C THR A 24 8.99 -2.75 4.47
N CYS A 25 10.25 -3.04 4.81
CA CYS A 25 11.29 -2.03 5.00
C CYS A 25 11.99 -1.61 3.71
N PHE A 26 12.21 -2.54 2.76
CA PHE A 26 13.00 -2.32 1.56
C PHE A 26 12.18 -2.31 0.25
N SER A 27 10.88 -2.56 0.30
CA SER A 27 10.04 -2.45 -0.90
C SER A 27 9.67 -1.00 -1.18
N MET A 28 9.87 -0.61 -2.43
CA MET A 28 9.33 0.63 -3.00
C MET A 28 7.80 0.62 -3.11
N TRP A 29 7.19 -0.56 -3.13
CA TRP A 29 5.76 -0.73 -3.23
C TRP A 29 5.13 -0.52 -1.86
N ARG A 30 4.06 0.25 -1.77
CA ARG A 30 3.33 0.51 -0.53
C ARG A 30 1.84 0.27 -0.79
N TYR A 31 1.12 -0.10 0.27
CA TYR A 31 -0.30 -0.38 0.17
C TYR A 31 -1.07 0.91 -0.11
N ASP A 32 -1.66 1.05 -1.29
CA ASP A 32 -2.30 2.30 -1.68
C ASP A 32 -3.78 2.29 -1.32
N HIS A 33 -4.50 1.26 -1.76
CA HIS A 33 -5.93 1.08 -1.50
C HIS A 33 -6.36 -0.37 -1.74
N CYS A 34 -7.58 -0.69 -1.32
CA CYS A 34 -8.26 -1.91 -1.69
C CYS A 34 -9.11 -1.70 -2.93
N GLU A 35 -9.15 -2.69 -3.83
CA GLU A 35 -10.19 -2.79 -4.87
C GLU A 35 -11.05 -4.03 -4.61
N PHE A 36 -12.32 -3.99 -5.01
CA PHE A 36 -13.22 -5.14 -4.89
C PHE A 36 -13.20 -5.95 -6.18
N PHE A 37 -12.68 -7.16 -6.12
CA PHE A 37 -12.44 -8.01 -7.29
C PHE A 37 -13.33 -9.24 -7.28
N ARG A 38 -13.74 -9.64 -8.48
CA ARG A 38 -14.18 -10.99 -8.77
C ARG A 38 -12.98 -11.90 -8.95
N PHE A 39 -12.91 -12.94 -8.17
CA PHE A 39 -11.92 -13.99 -8.20
C PHE A 39 -12.52 -15.26 -8.81
N HIS A 40 -11.67 -16.00 -9.51
CA HIS A 40 -11.97 -17.35 -9.98
C HIS A 40 -11.13 -18.33 -9.18
N LYS A 41 -11.80 -19.16 -8.37
CA LYS A 41 -11.15 -20.23 -7.63
C LYS A 41 -11.03 -21.46 -8.51
N TYR A 42 -9.84 -22.03 -8.60
CA TYR A 42 -9.57 -23.21 -9.42
C TYR A 42 -8.94 -24.38 -8.62
N GLY A 43 -8.62 -24.18 -7.34
CA GLY A 43 -8.11 -25.21 -6.45
C GLY A 43 -8.20 -24.81 -4.97
N ILE A 44 -7.65 -25.65 -4.09
CA ILE A 44 -7.51 -25.35 -2.65
C ILE A 44 -6.51 -24.20 -2.50
N ASP A 45 -6.93 -23.11 -1.86
CA ASP A 45 -6.16 -21.86 -1.71
C ASP A 45 -5.66 -21.21 -3.01
N GLN A 46 -6.16 -21.67 -4.16
CA GLN A 46 -5.74 -21.20 -5.47
C GLN A 46 -6.88 -20.40 -6.12
N SER A 47 -6.65 -19.10 -6.25
CA SER A 47 -7.58 -18.18 -6.89
C SER A 47 -6.85 -17.11 -7.68
N GLU A 48 -7.46 -16.70 -8.79
CA GLU A 48 -6.96 -15.63 -9.65
C GLU A 48 -7.92 -14.44 -9.66
N PRO A 49 -7.42 -13.19 -9.58
CA PRO A 49 -8.25 -12.01 -9.77
C PRO A 49 -8.63 -11.89 -11.25
N VAL A 50 -9.93 -11.83 -11.56
CA VAL A 50 -10.44 -11.77 -12.94
C VAL A 50 -10.70 -10.32 -13.36
N ARG A 51 -11.53 -9.61 -12.60
CA ARG A 51 -11.91 -8.24 -12.90
C ARG A 51 -12.50 -7.54 -11.67
N VAL A 52 -12.48 -6.21 -11.67
CA VAL A 52 -13.23 -5.42 -10.71
C VAL A 52 -14.72 -5.64 -10.96
N ASP A 53 -15.45 -6.10 -9.95
CA ASP A 53 -16.87 -6.41 -10.04
C ASP A 53 -17.50 -6.49 -8.64
N PHE A 54 -18.82 -6.47 -8.57
CA PHE A 54 -19.59 -6.66 -7.34
C PHE A 54 -20.51 -7.87 -7.45
N PRO A 55 -20.87 -8.52 -6.33
CA PRO A 55 -21.88 -9.56 -6.33
C PRO A 55 -23.22 -9.00 -6.83
N LEU A 56 -24.07 -9.91 -7.32
CA LEU A 56 -25.43 -9.56 -7.71
C LEU A 56 -26.27 -9.27 -6.47
N ASP A 57 -27.24 -8.35 -6.57
CA ASP A 57 -28.09 -7.98 -5.42
C ASP A 57 -28.97 -9.15 -4.94
N ALA A 58 -29.24 -10.11 -5.81
CA ALA A 58 -29.98 -11.35 -5.52
C ALA A 58 -29.12 -12.43 -4.84
N ASP A 59 -27.80 -12.26 -4.75
CA ASP A 59 -26.91 -13.26 -4.16
C ASP A 59 -26.99 -13.22 -2.62
N LEU A 60 -27.65 -14.21 -2.05
CA LEU A 60 -27.82 -14.37 -0.60
C LEU A 60 -26.54 -14.83 0.12
N THR A 61 -25.49 -15.22 -0.61
CA THR A 61 -24.21 -15.65 -0.01
C THR A 61 -23.40 -14.48 0.54
N TYR A 62 -23.67 -13.27 0.06
CA TYR A 62 -23.07 -12.02 0.50
C TYR A 62 -24.05 -11.22 1.33
N ASP A 63 -23.54 -10.56 2.36
CA ASP A 63 -24.28 -9.65 3.24
C ASP A 63 -23.72 -8.24 3.10
N PHE A 64 -24.59 -7.28 2.79
CA PHE A 64 -24.25 -5.86 2.65
C PHE A 64 -25.51 -5.00 2.75
N THR A 65 -25.31 -3.75 3.19
CA THR A 65 -26.36 -2.74 3.33
C THR A 65 -25.87 -1.40 2.75
N PRO A 66 -26.65 -0.71 1.90
CA PRO A 66 -28.00 -1.06 1.44
C PRO A 66 -28.04 -2.18 0.39
N ARG A 67 -29.18 -2.87 0.29
CA ARG A 67 -29.51 -3.83 -0.78
C ARG A 67 -30.78 -3.35 -1.48
N PRO A 68 -30.76 -3.03 -2.79
CA PRO A 68 -29.63 -3.08 -3.72
C PRO A 68 -28.55 -2.04 -3.41
N ILE A 69 -27.34 -2.23 -3.95
CA ILE A 69 -26.27 -1.23 -3.83
C ILE A 69 -26.64 -0.01 -4.69
N ASP A 70 -26.95 1.12 -4.06
CA ASP A 70 -27.36 2.36 -4.75
C ASP A 70 -26.29 2.87 -5.73
N PHE A 71 -25.02 2.72 -5.38
CA PHE A 71 -23.89 3.15 -6.19
C PHE A 71 -22.73 2.17 -6.10
N ARG A 72 -22.25 1.66 -7.23
CA ARG A 72 -21.13 0.72 -7.35
C ARG A 72 -19.89 1.47 -7.84
N PRO A 73 -18.97 1.90 -6.96
CA PRO A 73 -17.82 2.68 -7.38
C PRO A 73 -16.84 1.81 -8.19
N PRO A 74 -16.13 2.39 -9.18
CA PRO A 74 -15.21 1.65 -10.04
C PRO A 74 -13.97 1.12 -9.29
N SER A 75 -13.68 1.61 -8.07
CA SER A 75 -12.54 1.17 -7.25
C SER A 75 -12.95 0.31 -6.05
N GLY A 76 -14.21 -0.12 -5.95
CA GLY A 76 -14.72 -0.83 -4.76
C GLY A 76 -15.43 0.10 -3.76
N PRO A 77 -16.00 -0.46 -2.68
CA PRO A 77 -16.85 0.26 -1.73
C PRO A 77 -16.10 1.28 -0.87
N ILE A 78 -14.77 1.16 -0.75
CA ILE A 78 -13.92 2.08 0.02
C ILE A 78 -13.16 2.98 -0.95
N PRO A 79 -13.45 4.29 -1.01
CA PRO A 79 -12.68 5.25 -1.82
C PRO A 79 -11.22 5.34 -1.38
N LYS A 80 -10.31 5.59 -2.33
CA LYS A 80 -8.85 5.67 -2.07
C LYS A 80 -8.47 6.69 -0.99
N SER A 81 -9.11 7.86 -1.01
CA SER A 81 -8.86 8.94 -0.04
C SER A 81 -9.24 8.51 1.39
N GLN A 82 -10.37 7.83 1.54
CA GLN A 82 -10.84 7.30 2.82
C GLN A 82 -9.93 6.17 3.30
N PHE A 83 -9.57 5.25 2.41
CA PHE A 83 -8.64 4.17 2.74
C PHE A 83 -7.32 4.74 3.31
N HIS A 84 -6.73 5.74 2.65
CA HIS A 84 -5.49 6.33 3.11
C HIS A 84 -5.65 7.02 4.49
N ALA A 85 -6.78 7.70 4.71
CA ALA A 85 -7.09 8.31 5.99
C ALA A 85 -7.17 7.27 7.13
N HIS A 86 -7.81 6.12 6.91
CA HIS A 86 -7.93 5.09 7.96
C HIS A 86 -6.67 4.22 8.12
N PHE A 87 -5.98 3.88 7.02
CA PHE A 87 -4.86 2.93 7.03
C PHE A 87 -3.53 3.56 7.50
N TYR A 88 -3.24 4.78 7.02
CA TYR A 88 -1.99 5.49 7.28
C TYR A 88 -2.07 6.51 8.41
N ASN A 89 -3.28 6.96 8.76
CA ASN A 89 -3.48 7.74 9.95
C ASN A 89 -3.95 6.79 11.06
N PRO A 90 -3.04 6.13 11.79
CA PRO A 90 -3.46 5.45 13.01
C PRO A 90 -4.16 6.51 13.84
N HIS A 91 -5.33 6.20 14.38
CA HIS A 91 -5.98 7.08 15.32
C HIS A 91 -4.99 7.32 16.47
N SER A 92 -4.34 8.47 16.38
CA SER A 92 -3.59 9.06 17.45
C SER A 92 -4.61 9.26 18.55
N ASN A 93 -4.48 8.47 19.61
CA ASN A 93 -5.15 8.73 20.88
C ASN A 93 -4.79 10.15 21.42
N ASN A 94 -3.86 10.87 20.77
CA ASN A 94 -3.71 12.31 20.93
C ASN A 94 -4.59 13.06 19.93
N ARG A 95 -5.46 13.93 20.45
CA ARG A 95 -6.14 14.99 19.70
C ARG A 95 -5.10 15.88 19.01
N THR A 96 -4.66 15.50 17.82
CA THR A 96 -3.82 16.37 17.01
C THR A 96 -4.70 17.43 16.36
N TRP A 97 -4.13 18.62 16.09
CA TRP A 97 -4.79 19.72 15.40
C TRP A 97 -5.46 19.28 14.09
N ARG A 98 -4.86 18.28 13.43
CA ARG A 98 -5.37 17.69 12.18
C ARG A 98 -6.69 16.94 12.37
N SER A 99 -6.83 16.16 13.45
CA SER A 99 -8.10 15.49 13.78
C SER A 99 -9.20 16.50 14.09
N PHE A 100 -8.88 17.57 14.83
CA PHE A 100 -9.84 18.65 15.12
C PHE A 100 -10.26 19.41 13.86
N CYS A 101 -9.33 19.71 12.95
CA CYS A 101 -9.66 20.31 11.65
C CYS A 101 -10.50 19.38 10.76
N LEU A 102 -10.17 18.08 10.70
CA LEU A 102 -10.92 17.10 9.91
C LEU A 102 -12.34 16.89 10.43
N ASP A 103 -12.53 16.87 11.75
CA ASP A 103 -13.83 16.78 12.40
C ASP A 103 -14.72 17.99 12.07
N ARG A 104 -14.12 19.18 11.95
CA ARG A 104 -14.81 20.42 11.53
C ARG A 104 -15.12 20.49 10.04
N ILE A 105 -14.24 19.98 9.18
CA ILE A 105 -14.32 20.14 7.73
C ILE A 105 -15.13 19.01 7.08
N ALA A 106 -15.05 17.79 7.62
CA ALA A 106 -15.66 16.61 7.02
C ALA A 106 -16.02 15.56 8.08
N PRO A 107 -17.04 15.81 8.92
CA PRO A 107 -17.48 14.88 9.96
C PRO A 107 -17.95 13.52 9.40
N GLU A 108 -18.39 13.47 8.13
CA GLU A 108 -18.80 12.25 7.44
C GLU A 108 -17.64 11.26 7.22
N LEU A 109 -16.38 11.71 7.14
CA LEU A 109 -15.20 10.82 7.01
C LEU A 109 -14.93 10.00 8.29
N LEU A 110 -15.53 10.38 9.41
CA LEU A 110 -15.41 9.70 10.71
C LEU A 110 -16.59 8.74 10.99
N LYS A 111 -17.64 8.74 10.16
CA LYS A 111 -18.78 7.84 10.34
C LYS A 111 -18.42 6.41 9.92
N ASN A 112 -18.47 5.50 10.90
CA ASN A 112 -18.15 4.07 10.82
C ASN A 112 -19.17 3.23 10.02
N GLU A 113 -19.66 3.71 8.88
CA GLU A 113 -20.73 3.04 8.12
C GLU A 113 -20.24 2.43 6.80
N HIS A 114 -19.00 2.69 6.40
CA HIS A 114 -18.46 2.21 5.14
C HIS A 114 -18.18 0.70 5.13
N LEU A 115 -17.95 0.09 6.30
CA LEU A 115 -17.87 -1.38 6.40
C LEU A 115 -19.20 -2.10 6.19
N LYS A 116 -20.33 -1.42 6.38
CA LYS A 116 -21.64 -2.03 6.21
C LYS A 116 -22.00 -2.21 4.73
N SER A 117 -21.44 -1.37 3.86
CA SER A 117 -21.62 -1.47 2.41
C SER A 117 -20.68 -2.50 1.74
N LEU A 118 -19.63 -2.93 2.43
CA LEU A 118 -18.69 -3.91 1.90
C LEU A 118 -19.33 -5.30 1.87
N PRO A 119 -19.42 -5.97 0.70
CA PRO A 119 -20.01 -7.30 0.61
C PRO A 119 -19.20 -8.33 1.41
N LYS A 120 -19.78 -8.83 2.50
CA LYS A 120 -19.17 -9.85 3.36
C LYS A 120 -19.77 -11.19 3.03
N ARG A 121 -18.94 -12.16 2.66
CA ARG A 121 -19.42 -13.53 2.46
C ARG A 121 -19.60 -14.21 3.81
N ARG A 122 -20.73 -14.93 3.99
CA ARG A 122 -21.03 -15.66 5.24
C ARG A 122 -20.25 -16.95 5.42
N GLN A 123 -19.78 -17.55 4.31
CA GLN A 123 -19.12 -18.86 4.31
C GLN A 123 -17.65 -18.76 3.92
N VAL A 124 -16.81 -19.56 4.58
CA VAL A 124 -15.38 -19.67 4.30
C VAL A 124 -15.16 -20.53 3.05
N ILE A 125 -14.55 -19.94 2.02
CA ILE A 125 -14.31 -20.56 0.71
C ILE A 125 -13.16 -21.58 0.74
N VAL A 126 -12.19 -21.39 1.64
CA VAL A 126 -10.86 -22.01 1.57
C VAL A 126 -10.85 -23.55 1.54
N GLN A 127 -11.87 -24.21 2.10
CA GLN A 127 -11.80 -25.65 2.37
C GLN A 127 -12.30 -26.57 1.25
N ASP A 128 -13.01 -26.06 0.24
CA ASP A 128 -13.60 -26.91 -0.82
C ASP A 128 -12.75 -26.88 -2.10
N SER A 129 -12.51 -28.02 -2.76
CA SER A 129 -11.76 -28.09 -4.03
C SER A 129 -12.59 -27.65 -5.25
N LYS A 130 -13.84 -27.24 -5.04
CA LYS A 130 -14.73 -26.83 -6.13
C LYS A 130 -14.30 -25.52 -6.77
N ARG A 131 -14.46 -25.47 -8.09
CA ARG A 131 -14.33 -24.25 -8.87
C ARG A 131 -15.53 -23.36 -8.59
N GLU A 132 -15.27 -22.16 -8.12
CA GLU A 132 -16.33 -21.19 -7.81
C GLU A 132 -15.84 -19.77 -8.08
N ILE A 133 -16.81 -18.91 -8.38
CA ILE A 133 -16.59 -17.48 -8.49
C ILE A 133 -16.90 -16.87 -7.14
N PHE A 134 -16.02 -15.99 -6.67
CA PHE A 134 -16.24 -15.24 -5.45
C PHE A 134 -15.74 -13.82 -5.58
N TRP A 135 -16.27 -12.92 -4.76
CA TRP A 135 -15.81 -11.55 -4.66
C TRP A 135 -15.09 -11.32 -3.33
N GLY A 136 -14.08 -10.46 -3.37
CA GLY A 136 -13.27 -10.16 -2.21
C GLY A 136 -12.42 -8.90 -2.38
N ILE A 137 -11.68 -8.59 -1.33
CA ILE A 137 -10.79 -7.43 -1.26
C ILE A 137 -9.45 -7.80 -1.88
N TYR A 138 -9.03 -7.03 -2.88
CA TYR A 138 -7.71 -7.12 -3.50
C TYR A 138 -6.84 -5.95 -3.07
N ALA A 139 -5.66 -6.23 -2.54
CA ALA A 139 -4.73 -5.20 -2.11
C ALA A 139 -3.96 -4.61 -3.31
N ARG A 140 -4.15 -3.32 -3.59
CA ARG A 140 -3.37 -2.60 -4.61
C ARG A 140 -2.16 -1.93 -3.99
N GLU A 141 -0.99 -2.24 -4.52
CA GLU A 141 0.24 -1.57 -4.16
C GLU A 141 0.60 -0.49 -5.19
N LYS A 142 1.10 0.66 -4.70
CA LYS A 142 1.63 1.74 -5.52
C LYS A 142 3.08 2.00 -5.15
N ARG A 143 3.88 2.43 -6.12
CA ARG A 143 5.26 2.85 -5.86
C ARG A 143 5.27 4.17 -5.09
N CYS A 144 5.96 4.19 -3.97
CA CYS A 144 6.18 5.41 -3.21
C CYS A 144 7.50 6.05 -3.65
N PHE A 145 7.41 7.07 -4.50
CA PHE A 145 8.58 7.80 -5.00
C PHE A 145 9.46 8.36 -3.88
N GLY A 146 8.85 8.81 -2.78
CA GLY A 146 9.58 9.28 -1.60
C GLY A 146 10.54 8.24 -1.02
N TRP A 147 10.14 6.96 -0.98
CA TRP A 147 11.03 5.89 -0.51
C TRP A 147 12.20 5.62 -1.47
N VAL A 148 11.94 5.67 -2.78
CA VAL A 148 13.00 5.54 -3.80
C VAL A 148 14.02 6.67 -3.63
N LEU A 149 13.56 7.91 -3.42
CA LEU A 149 14.44 9.05 -3.15
C LEU A 149 15.23 8.86 -1.85
N THR A 150 14.57 8.43 -0.78
CA THR A 150 15.23 8.16 0.51
C THR A 150 16.33 7.11 0.36
N TYR A 151 16.08 6.01 -0.35
CA TYR A 151 17.14 5.02 -0.60
C TYR A 151 18.29 5.61 -1.39
N GLY A 152 18.01 6.42 -2.42
CA GLY A 152 19.04 7.14 -3.17
C GLY A 152 19.90 8.00 -2.24
N VAL A 153 19.30 8.81 -1.36
CA VAL A 153 20.04 9.66 -0.43
C VAL A 153 20.87 8.82 0.54
N VAL A 154 20.27 7.81 1.18
CA VAL A 154 20.94 6.96 2.18
C VAL A 154 22.11 6.20 1.56
N CYS A 155 21.96 5.67 0.34
CA CYS A 155 23.03 4.93 -0.34
C CYS A 155 24.17 5.83 -0.81
N ASN A 156 23.91 7.10 -1.15
CA ASN A 156 24.96 8.04 -1.57
C ASN A 156 25.63 8.77 -0.38
N PHE A 157 24.98 8.81 0.78
CA PHE A 157 25.48 9.53 1.95
C PHE A 157 26.90 9.13 2.37
N PRO A 158 27.30 7.84 2.45
CA PRO A 158 28.67 7.47 2.81
C PRO A 158 29.71 7.96 1.81
N GLY A 159 29.40 7.92 0.51
CA GLY A 159 30.29 8.42 -0.54
C GLY A 159 30.47 9.93 -0.44
N LEU A 160 29.38 10.67 -0.22
CA LEU A 160 29.41 12.12 0.00
C LEU A 160 30.20 12.47 1.26
N LEU A 161 29.96 11.77 2.37
CA LEU A 161 30.67 11.98 3.62
C LEU A 161 32.17 11.76 3.45
N PHE A 162 32.57 10.67 2.79
CA PHE A 162 33.97 10.39 2.46
C PHE A 162 34.58 11.52 1.63
N PHE A 163 33.89 11.98 0.58
CA PHE A 163 34.36 13.06 -0.27
C PHE A 163 34.62 14.35 0.51
N PHE A 164 33.68 14.75 1.38
CA PHE A 164 33.83 15.96 2.19
C PHE A 164 34.95 15.82 3.23
N LEU A 165 35.04 14.69 3.94
CA LEU A 165 36.12 14.45 4.90
C LEU A 165 37.49 14.45 4.20
N TRP A 166 37.59 13.86 3.01
CA TRP A 166 38.82 13.80 2.23
C TRP A 166 39.36 15.19 1.87
N ILE A 167 38.48 16.08 1.41
CA ILE A 167 38.86 17.42 0.95
C ILE A 167 39.11 18.37 2.12
N PHE A 168 38.28 18.34 3.17
CA PHE A 168 38.30 19.36 4.21
C PHE A 168 39.05 18.96 5.49
N GLU A 169 39.02 17.68 5.88
CA GLU A 169 39.61 17.22 7.15
C GLU A 169 40.94 16.49 6.94
N TRP A 170 41.05 15.66 5.90
CA TRP A 170 42.20 14.77 5.72
C TRP A 170 43.36 15.40 4.94
N GLN A 171 43.31 16.72 4.70
CA GLN A 171 44.39 17.48 4.05
C GLN A 171 44.77 16.96 2.65
N HIS A 172 43.86 16.26 1.97
CA HIS A 172 44.01 15.77 0.60
C HIS A 172 43.25 16.65 -0.41
N ALA A 173 43.16 17.95 -0.13
CA ALA A 173 42.36 18.91 -0.92
C ALA A 173 42.74 19.00 -2.40
N SER A 174 43.99 18.69 -2.76
CA SER A 174 44.47 18.66 -4.15
C SER A 174 44.14 17.37 -4.90
N ASP A 175 43.74 16.29 -4.20
CA ASP A 175 43.45 14.98 -4.78
C ASP A 175 41.94 14.75 -4.92
N LEU A 176 41.33 15.51 -5.83
CA LEU A 176 39.91 15.43 -6.14
C LEU A 176 39.53 14.11 -6.85
N GLN A 177 40.47 13.52 -7.58
CA GLN A 177 40.20 12.33 -8.39
C GLN A 177 39.90 11.14 -7.48
N ASN A 178 40.79 10.85 -6.52
CA ASN A 178 40.59 9.75 -5.60
C ASN A 178 39.41 9.99 -4.65
N ALA A 179 39.19 11.24 -4.22
CA ALA A 179 38.02 11.62 -3.42
C ALA A 179 36.70 11.26 -4.11
N SER A 180 36.63 11.44 -5.43
CA SER A 180 35.38 11.29 -6.20
C SER A 180 34.97 9.85 -6.49
N VAL A 181 35.89 8.88 -6.38
CA VAL A 181 35.64 7.48 -6.74
C VAL A 181 34.43 6.88 -6.00
N PRO A 182 34.31 7.00 -4.66
CA PRO A 182 33.18 6.43 -3.94
C PRO A 182 31.83 7.07 -4.31
N VAL A 183 31.82 8.39 -4.55
CA VAL A 183 30.62 9.14 -4.96
C VAL A 183 30.19 8.71 -6.37
N GLN A 184 31.13 8.61 -7.30
CA GLN A 184 30.84 8.19 -8.67
C GLN A 184 30.29 6.76 -8.71
N LEU A 185 30.87 5.85 -7.92
CA LEU A 185 30.39 4.47 -7.80
C LEU A 185 28.96 4.42 -7.25
N SER A 186 28.70 5.11 -6.13
CA SER A 186 27.36 5.11 -5.51
C SER A 186 26.31 5.75 -6.41
N LEU A 187 26.66 6.84 -7.11
CA LEU A 187 25.75 7.52 -8.02
C LEU A 187 25.44 6.66 -9.25
N SER A 188 26.46 6.00 -9.82
CA SER A 188 26.29 5.09 -10.96
C SER A 188 25.34 3.94 -10.61
N LEU A 189 25.50 3.33 -9.43
CA LEU A 189 24.59 2.29 -8.95
C LEU A 189 23.17 2.81 -8.72
N THR A 190 23.03 4.03 -8.22
CA THR A 190 21.73 4.69 -8.00
C THR A 190 21.02 4.95 -9.34
N ILE A 191 21.75 5.42 -10.35
CA ILE A 191 21.22 5.65 -11.70
C ILE A 191 20.80 4.31 -12.33
N CYS A 192 21.62 3.27 -12.23
CA CYS A 192 21.29 1.94 -12.72
C CYS A 192 20.01 1.40 -12.06
N TYR A 193 19.90 1.52 -10.73
CA TYR A 193 18.70 1.16 -10.00
C TYR A 193 17.48 1.96 -10.49
N ALA A 194 17.59 3.27 -10.65
CA ALA A 194 16.51 4.11 -11.15
C ALA A 194 16.08 3.72 -12.59
N ALA A 195 17.02 3.35 -13.45
CA ALA A 195 16.73 2.87 -14.80
C ALA A 195 15.94 1.56 -14.79
N LEU A 196 16.34 0.58 -13.97
CA LEU A 196 15.59 -0.68 -13.78
C LEU A 196 14.18 -0.42 -13.24
N LEU A 197 14.04 0.55 -12.32
CA LEU A 197 12.73 0.97 -11.83
C LEU A 197 11.89 1.60 -12.94
N TYR A 198 12.48 2.43 -13.80
CA TYR A 198 11.77 3.03 -14.92
C TYR A 198 11.29 1.97 -15.91
N GLU A 199 12.15 1.02 -16.31
CA GLU A 199 11.78 -0.02 -17.28
C GLU A 199 10.66 -0.93 -16.77
N SER A 200 10.68 -1.27 -15.47
CA SER A 200 9.59 -2.05 -14.86
C SER A 200 8.25 -1.30 -14.83
N ARG A 201 8.19 0.00 -15.15
CA ARG A 201 6.95 0.77 -15.30
C ARG A 201 6.25 0.47 -16.62
N GLU A 202 6.99 0.17 -17.69
CA GLU A 202 6.44 0.01 -19.04
C GLU A 202 5.85 -1.40 -19.27
N ARG A 203 6.14 -2.36 -18.39
CA ARG A 203 5.66 -3.74 -18.49
C ARG A 203 4.38 -4.05 -17.67
N LEU A 204 3.80 -3.05 -17.01
CA LEU A 204 2.59 -3.14 -16.17
C LEU A 204 1.49 -2.25 -16.73
#